data_AF-A0A2U3KS47-F1
#
_entry.id   AF-A0A2U3KS47-F1
#
_cell.length_a   1.000
_cell.length_b   1.000
_cell.length_c   1.000
_cell.angle_alpha   90.00
_cell.angle_beta   90.00
_cell.angle_gamma   90.00
#
_symmetry.space_group_name_H-M   'P 1'
#
loop_
_entity.id
_entity.type
_entity.pdbx_description
1 polymer ?
#
loop_
_entity_poly.entity_id
_entity_poly.type
_entity_poly.pdbx_seq_one_letter_code
_entity_poly.pdbx_strand_id
1 'polypeptide(L)' 'MGSEEQLDLGTMERVGKQGALLLRLYEAELASDPTSHAAASSRSNLMALRHTIAQLYGDDGSSLLDRQKQIE' A
#
# COMPACT_ATOMS: atom_id res chain seq x y z
N MET A 1 -14.95 0.51 27.26
CA MET A 1 -13.96 1.15 26.37
C MET A 1 -13.34 0.06 25.50
N GLY A 2 -14.04 -0.42 24.47
CA GLY A 2 -13.55 -1.54 23.65
C GLY A 2 -14.08 -1.57 22.22
N SER A 3 -14.89 -0.58 21.83
CA SER A 3 -15.44 -0.44 20.48
C SER A 3 -14.55 0.39 19.56
N GLU A 4 -13.82 1.37 20.10
CA GLU A 4 -12.99 2.30 19.30
C GLU A 4 -11.70 1.63 18.79
N GLU A 5 -10.97 0.90 19.63
CA GLU A 5 -9.76 0.16 19.23
C GLU A 5 -10.05 -0.96 18.22
N GLN A 6 -11.24 -1.58 18.30
CA GLN A 6 -11.61 -2.67 17.40
C GLN A 6 -12.05 -2.15 16.01
N LEU A 7 -12.70 -0.97 15.98
CA LEU A 7 -13.01 -0.26 14.74
C LEU A 7 -11.74 0.25 14.05
N ASP A 8 -10.75 0.68 14.84
CA ASP A 8 -9.44 1.14 14.35
C ASP A 8 -8.66 0.00 13.67
N LEU A 9 -8.57 -1.18 14.29
CA LEU A 9 -7.89 -2.34 13.71
C LEU A 9 -8.52 -2.84 12.40
N GLY A 10 -9.85 -2.97 12.36
CA GLY A 10 -10.54 -3.42 11.14
C GLY A 10 -10.50 -2.40 10.00
N THR A 11 -10.35 -1.10 10.33
CA THR A 11 -10.17 -0.03 9.35
C THR A 11 -8.76 -0.04 8.80
N MET A 12 -7.74 -0.17 9.67
CA MET A 12 -6.35 -0.35 9.25
C MET A 12 -6.18 -1.55 8.34
N GLU A 13 -6.71 -2.72 8.70
CA GLU A 13 -6.59 -3.94 7.88
C GLU A 13 -7.15 -3.74 6.47
N ARG A 14 -8.32 -3.10 6.36
CA ARG A 14 -8.94 -2.79 5.05
C ARG A 14 -8.09 -1.82 4.24
N VAL A 15 -7.59 -0.75 4.85
CA VAL A 15 -6.70 0.22 4.18
C VAL A 15 -5.40 -0.46 3.73
N GLY A 16 -4.83 -1.36 4.55
CA GLY A 16 -3.66 -2.16 4.19
C GLY A 16 -3.91 -3.06 2.97
N LYS A 17 -5.05 -3.76 2.93
CA LYS A 17 -5.45 -4.61 1.78
C LYS A 17 -5.67 -3.81 0.50
N GLN A 18 -6.35 -2.66 0.60
CA GLN A 18 -6.56 -1.76 -0.54
C GLN A 18 -5.23 -1.17 -1.05
N GLY A 19 -4.35 -0.76 -0.14
CA GLY A 19 -3.02 -0.28 -0.49
C GLY A 19 -2.17 -1.35 -1.17
N ALA A 20 -2.21 -2.60 -0.69
CA ALA A 20 -1.51 -3.71 -1.32
C ALA A 20 -1.96 -3.97 -2.77
N LEU A 21 -3.28 -3.90 -3.01
CA LEU A 21 -3.84 -4.05 -4.36
C LEU A 21 -3.39 -2.91 -5.29
N LEU A 22 -3.46 -1.66 -4.83
CA LEU A 22 -3.03 -0.50 -5.60
C LEU A 22 -1.54 -0.56 -5.95
N LEU A 23 -0.70 -1.01 -5.01
CA LEU A 23 0.73 -1.21 -5.23
C LEU A 23 0.99 -2.12 -6.44
N ARG A 24 0.34 -3.29 -6.46
CA ARG A 24 0.47 -4.28 -7.53
C ARG A 24 -0.01 -3.73 -8.87
N LEU A 25 -1.09 -2.95 -8.89
CA LEU A 25 -1.60 -2.32 -10.11
C LEU A 25 -0.61 -1.31 -10.69
N TYR A 26 -0.05 -0.44 -9.85
CA TYR A 26 0.95 0.53 -10.30
C TYR A 26 2.23 -0.16 -10.78
N GLU A 27 2.71 -1.20 -10.08
CA GLU A 27 3.86 -1.98 -10.52
C GLU A 27 3.62 -2.67 -11.87
N ALA A 28 2.44 -3.26 -12.08
CA ALA A 28 2.06 -3.88 -13.34
C ALA A 28 1.98 -2.85 -14.49
N GLU A 29 1.41 -1.67 -14.24
CA GLU A 29 1.32 -0.60 -15.22
C GLU A 29 2.71 -0.06 -15.62
N LEU A 30 3.61 0.11 -14.63
CA LEU A 30 5.00 0.46 -14.88
C LEU A 30 5.76 -0.61 -15.67
N ALA A 31 5.47 -1.89 -15.43
CA ALA A 31 6.09 -3.01 -16.15
C ALA A 31 5.60 -3.13 -17.60
N SER A 32 4.34 -2.76 -17.87
CA SER A 32 3.73 -2.89 -19.20
C SER A 32 4.20 -1.84 -20.19
N ASP A 33 4.13 -0.55 -19.85
CA ASP A 33 4.64 0.54 -20.69
C ASP A 33 5.19 1.68 -19.81
N PRO A 34 6.49 1.63 -19.48
CA PRO A 34 7.12 2.60 -18.58
C PRO A 34 7.21 4.03 -19.14
N THR A 35 6.95 4.21 -20.44
CA THR A 35 7.01 5.53 -21.11
C THR A 35 5.64 6.19 -21.27
N SER A 36 4.57 5.45 -20.98
CA SER A 36 3.22 5.96 -21.06
C SER A 36 2.97 7.08 -20.04
N HIS A 37 2.05 7.98 -20.37
CA HIS A 37 1.57 9.00 -19.43
C HIS A 37 0.95 8.36 -18.17
N ALA A 38 0.33 7.20 -18.32
CA ALA A 38 -0.24 6.43 -17.22
C ALA A 38 0.86 5.91 -16.27
N ALA A 39 1.97 5.38 -16.77
CA ALA A 39 3.11 4.97 -15.96
C ALA A 39 3.79 6.15 -15.22
N ALA A 40 3.83 7.35 -15.83
CA ALA A 40 4.32 8.54 -15.15
C ALA A 40 3.46 8.91 -13.93
N SER A 41 2.13 8.88 -14.09
CA SER A 41 1.17 9.09 -13.01
C SER A 41 1.29 8.00 -11.93
N SER A 42 1.37 6.73 -12.35
CA SER A 42 1.46 5.58 -11.47
C SER A 42 2.76 5.54 -10.66
N ARG A 43 3.87 6.08 -11.17
CA ARG A 43 5.11 6.22 -10.40
C ARG A 43 4.98 7.22 -9.25
N SER A 44 4.30 8.34 -9.46
CA SER A 44 4.01 9.31 -8.40
C SER A 44 3.07 8.72 -7.35
N ASN A 45 1.99 8.06 -7.79
CA ASN A 45 1.01 7.43 -6.91
C ASN A 45 1.63 6.29 -6.08
N LEU A 46 2.54 5.51 -6.67
CA LEU A 46 3.30 4.47 -5.98
C LEU A 46 4.10 5.03 -4.80
N MET A 47 4.80 6.15 -5.01
CA MET A 47 5.60 6.79 -3.95
C MET A 47 4.71 7.36 -2.84
N ALA A 48 3.62 8.04 -3.22
CA ALA A 48 2.64 8.56 -2.27
C ALA A 48 2.02 7.43 -1.43
N LEU A 49 1.64 6.32 -2.07
CA LEU A 49 1.04 5.17 -1.40
C LEU A 49 2.01 4.52 -0.40
N ARG A 50 3.28 4.35 -0.78
CA ARG A 50 4.30 3.82 0.13
C ARG A 50 4.50 4.73 1.34
N HIS A 51 4.51 6.04 1.14
CA HIS A 51 4.58 6.99 2.24
C HIS A 51 3.35 6.96 3.15
N THR A 52 2.14 6.91 2.59
CA THR A 52 0.90 6.83 3.38
C THR A 52 0.85 5.54 4.21
N ILE A 53 1.28 4.40 3.65
CA ILE A 53 1.38 3.14 4.39
C ILE A 53 2.41 3.28 5.52
N ALA A 54 3.60 3.84 5.25
CA ALA A 54 4.59 4.09 6.31
C ALA A 54 4.07 5.04 7.41
N GLN A 55 3.30 6.07 7.06
CA GLN A 55 2.71 6.96 8.06
C GLN A 55 1.63 6.28 8.91
N LEU A 56 0.81 5.41 8.32
CA LEU A 56 -0.26 4.70 9.02
C LEU A 56 0.27 3.60 9.95
N TYR A 57 1.37 2.94 9.59
CA TYR A 57 1.93 1.81 10.34
C TYR A 57 3.22 2.13 11.11
N GLY A 58 3.70 3.38 11.05
CA GLY A 58 5.01 3.80 11.55
C GLY A 58 6.16 3.49 10.58
N ASP A 59 7.36 4.02 10.86
CA ASP A 59 8.59 3.79 10.07
C ASP A 59 8.94 2.28 9.94
N ASP A 60 8.30 1.45 10.77
CA ASP A 60 8.30 -0.01 10.71
C ASP A 60 7.39 -0.58 9.61
N GLY A 61 6.83 0.25 8.71
CA GLY A 61 6.04 -0.16 7.54
C GLY A 61 6.75 -1.16 6.61
N SER A 62 8.07 -1.34 6.78
CA SER A 62 8.84 -2.50 6.28
C SER A 62 8.18 -3.82 6.66
N SER A 63 7.72 -3.97 7.90
CA SER A 63 7.08 -5.18 8.44
C SER A 63 5.81 -5.59 7.68
N LEU A 64 5.05 -4.65 7.11
CA LEU A 64 3.85 -4.95 6.32
C LEU A 64 4.22 -5.41 4.90
N LEU A 65 5.23 -4.78 4.28
CA LEU A 65 5.79 -5.20 2.99
C LEU A 65 6.51 -6.56 3.10
N ASP A 66 7.19 -6.80 4.21
CA ASP A 66 7.85 -8.08 4.52
C ASP A 66 6.84 -9.18 4.86
N ARG A 67 5.75 -8.87 5.59
CA ARG A 67 4.62 -9.80 5.78
C ARG A 67 3.91 -10.17 4.49
N GLN A 68 3.83 -9.24 3.53
CA GLN A 68 3.21 -9.51 2.23
C GLN A 68 4.00 -10.49 1.37
N LYS A 69 5.33 -10.56 1.52
CA LYS A 69 6.18 -11.58 0.87
C LYS A 69 6.04 -12.98 1.49
N GLN A 70 5.37 -13.10 2.64
CA GLN A 70 5.26 -14.35 3.40
C GLN A 70 3.87 -15.04 3.25
N ILE A 71 2.98 -14.46 2.45
CA ILE A 71 1.62 -14.99 2.15
C ILE A 71 1.57 -15.62 0.73
N GLU A 72 2.73 -15.84 0.10
CA GLU A 72 2.89 -16.74 -1.06
C GLU A 72 3.42 -18.10 -0.59
#